data_AF-A0A135LX59-F1
#
_entry.id   AF-A0A135LX59-F1
#
_cell.length_a   1.000
_cell.length_b   1.000
_cell.length_c   1.000
_cell.angle_alpha   90.00
_cell.angle_beta   90.00
_cell.angle_gamma   90.00
#
_symmetry.space_group_name_H-M   'P 1'
#
loop_
_entity.id
_entity.type
_entity.pdbx_description
1 polymer ?
#
loop_
_entity_poly.entity_id
_entity_poly.type
_entity_poly.pdbx_seq_one_letter_code
_entity_poly.pdbx_strand_id
1 'polypeptide(L)'
;MPNADTLEKLPYLRAVLKESLRISHGVPGRMPRVVPPSGVRLCGNYIPPGTILSLSQYVYNIDSSVFPDPQSFKPERWLGDDFEYLDRHLVTFSKGSRGCIGIRVIIVGGSVAGLTLANALSRKNIDFLVLETRDMVTTHIGAAVCLVSNGTRILDQMGMLDEISEATMPLKAFYTWRANGKLLRKLHTPEILQTRHGYPIGWIQRQNLLQILFNHIPEKEKVLLGKKFVKAESLPEGVIVHCSDGSSYKGDIIIGADGAHSSVRQSMWQHMRNNGLEQIIKKDTTEMTAQYSCVYGVSENVAGVEDGIAHRMLCKGFSTVLISGTDGLLYWFLVTKMDRKYKAPHIPRYTKDELEAHVGRYLEQEMAPNIRLKTIYDKTTSCHYTPLEEAMYEHWTWERFACLGDAIHKALVPMLLSKMPHH
;
A
#
# COMPACT_ATOMS: atom_id res chain seq x y z
N MET A 1 -21.83 -12.22 29.39
CA MET A 1 -21.00 -11.15 29.98
C MET A 1 -21.38 -9.83 29.34
N PRO A 2 -21.29 -8.68 30.05
CA PRO A 2 -21.51 -7.37 29.44
C PRO A 2 -20.54 -7.14 28.28
N ASN A 3 -20.95 -6.39 27.25
CA ASN A 3 -20.07 -6.02 26.13
C ASN A 3 -19.08 -4.91 26.54
N ALA A 4 -18.03 -4.72 25.75
CA ALA A 4 -16.95 -3.75 26.07
C ALA A 4 -17.48 -2.33 26.30
N ASP A 5 -18.41 -1.85 25.46
CA ASP A 5 -19.02 -0.52 25.57
C ASP A 5 -19.76 -0.30 26.91
N THR A 6 -20.32 -1.37 27.47
CA THR A 6 -20.98 -1.33 28.79
C THR A 6 -19.95 -1.28 29.91
N LEU A 7 -18.85 -2.03 29.78
CA LEU A 7 -17.78 -2.08 30.77
C LEU A 7 -16.97 -0.77 30.81
N GLU A 8 -16.72 -0.13 29.67
CA GLU A 8 -15.99 1.14 29.58
C GLU A 8 -16.67 2.29 30.36
N LYS A 9 -18.00 2.25 30.49
CA LYS A 9 -18.78 3.27 31.18
C LYS A 9 -18.73 3.15 32.70
N LEU A 10 -18.16 2.08 33.25
CA LEU A 10 -18.10 1.85 34.70
C LEU A 10 -16.92 2.62 35.31
N PRO A 11 -17.16 3.70 36.10
CA PRO A 11 -16.10 4.60 36.55
C PRO A 11 -15.05 3.89 37.41
N TYR A 12 -15.50 3.00 38.30
CA TYR A 12 -14.59 2.26 39.18
C TYR A 12 -13.77 1.21 38.43
N LEU A 13 -14.34 0.57 37.40
CA LEU A 13 -13.58 -0.36 36.56
C LEU A 13 -12.48 0.38 35.78
N ARG A 14 -12.82 1.54 35.20
CA ARG A 14 -11.84 2.42 34.54
C ARG A 14 -10.72 2.84 35.49
N ALA A 15 -11.08 3.19 36.72
CA ALA A 15 -10.14 3.56 37.77
C ALA A 15 -9.19 2.40 38.15
N VAL A 16 -9.74 1.19 38.32
CA VAL A 16 -8.96 -0.03 38.57
C VAL A 16 -7.99 -0.31 37.42
N LEU A 17 -8.43 -0.19 36.17
CA LEU A 17 -7.59 -0.39 34.99
C LEU A 17 -6.45 0.63 34.94
N LYS A 18 -6.73 1.92 35.13
CA LYS A 18 -5.70 2.97 35.13
C LYS A 18 -4.67 2.78 36.24
N GLU A 19 -5.12 2.44 37.45
CA GLU A 19 -4.19 2.18 38.56
C GLU A 19 -3.37 0.92 38.35
N SER A 20 -3.97 -0.12 37.76
CA SER A 20 -3.26 -1.35 37.38
C SER A 20 -2.16 -1.02 36.40
N LEU A 21 -2.46 -0.26 35.34
CA LEU A 21 -1.49 0.15 34.33
C LEU A 21 -0.39 1.05 34.89
N ARG A 22 -0.70 1.93 35.85
CA ARG A 22 0.32 2.77 36.49
C ARG A 22 1.35 1.93 37.23
N ILE A 23 0.90 0.92 37.99
CA ILE A 23 1.75 0.06 38.83
C ILE A 23 2.41 -1.06 38.03
N SER A 24 1.76 -1.60 37.00
CA SER A 24 2.22 -2.80 36.29
C SER A 24 3.31 -2.55 35.25
N HIS A 25 3.79 -1.31 35.09
CA HIS A 25 4.91 -0.90 34.23
C HIS A 25 5.14 -1.80 33.01
N GLY A 26 4.17 -1.82 32.07
CA GLY A 26 4.12 -2.81 30.99
C GLY A 26 5.36 -2.85 30.08
N VAL A 27 6.15 -1.78 30.02
CA VAL A 27 7.42 -1.72 29.28
C VAL A 27 8.51 -1.10 30.16
N PRO A 28 9.52 -1.85 30.64
CA PRO A 28 10.58 -1.31 31.49
C PRO A 28 11.65 -0.49 30.73
N GLY A 29 11.49 -0.30 29.42
CA GLY A 29 12.44 0.40 28.55
C GLY A 29 12.41 1.92 28.69
N ARG A 30 13.54 2.59 28.42
CA ARG A 30 13.58 4.04 28.32
C ARG A 30 13.02 4.50 26.98
N MET A 31 12.23 5.57 26.97
CA MET A 31 11.65 6.12 25.74
C MET A 31 12.57 7.19 25.14
N PRO A 32 13.21 6.95 23.97
CA PRO A 32 14.06 7.96 23.36
C PRO A 32 13.24 9.11 22.75
N ARG A 33 13.74 10.33 22.91
CA ARG A 33 13.25 11.58 22.31
C ARG A 33 14.44 12.32 21.73
N VAL A 34 14.29 12.83 20.51
CA VAL A 34 15.30 13.68 19.88
C VAL A 34 14.93 15.13 20.19
N VAL A 35 15.89 15.90 20.70
CA VAL A 35 15.69 17.33 20.95
C VAL A 35 15.46 18.06 19.61
N PRO A 36 14.40 18.90 19.50
CA PRO A 36 14.04 19.59 18.26
C PRO A 36 15.13 20.59 17.81
N PRO A 37 15.08 21.08 16.56
CA PRO A 37 16.04 22.05 16.02
C PRO A 37 16.22 23.33 16.86
N SER A 38 15.21 23.71 17.64
CA SER A 38 15.25 24.85 18.56
C SER A 38 16.08 24.63 19.83
N GLY A 39 16.46 23.39 20.13
CA GLY A 39 16.92 22.99 21.46
C GLY A 39 15.77 22.92 22.47
N VAL A 40 16.08 22.52 23.70
CA VAL A 40 15.12 22.53 24.82
C VAL A 40 15.82 22.91 26.13
N ARG A 41 15.12 23.61 27.03
CA ARG A 41 15.58 23.79 28.42
C ARG A 41 14.88 22.80 29.33
N LEU A 42 15.64 21.92 29.98
CA LEU A 42 15.14 20.95 30.96
C LEU A 42 15.95 21.03 32.24
N CYS A 43 15.27 21.06 33.39
CA CYS A 43 15.91 21.16 34.71
C CYS A 43 16.93 22.32 34.80
N GLY A 44 16.59 23.48 34.22
CA GLY A 44 17.46 24.66 34.17
C GLY A 44 18.57 24.64 33.11
N ASN A 45 18.85 23.49 32.50
CA ASN A 45 19.95 23.31 31.54
C ASN A 45 19.46 23.37 30.09
N TYR A 46 20.25 23.98 29.20
CA TYR A 46 20.00 23.95 27.77
C TYR A 46 20.53 22.64 27.17
N ILE A 47 19.69 21.96 26.40
CA ILE A 47 20.03 20.72 25.71
C ILE A 47 20.03 20.99 24.20
N PRO A 48 21.14 20.68 23.51
CA PRO A 48 21.29 21.02 22.09
C PRO A 48 20.42 20.13 21.19
N PRO A 49 20.04 20.63 19.99
CA PRO A 49 19.33 19.87 18.97
C PRO A 49 19.98 18.53 18.64
N GLY A 50 19.17 17.52 18.30
CA GLY A 50 19.67 16.19 17.91
C GLY A 50 20.10 15.30 19.08
N THR A 51 20.17 15.82 20.31
CA THR A 51 20.45 15.01 21.51
C THR A 51 19.34 13.98 21.74
N ILE A 52 19.70 12.73 21.99
CA ILE A 52 18.75 11.68 22.37
C ILE A 52 18.58 11.71 23.90
N LEU A 53 17.41 12.14 24.34
CA LEU A 53 16.96 12.05 25.73
C LEU A 53 16.19 10.75 25.93
N SER A 54 16.29 10.17 27.11
CA SER A 54 15.63 8.92 27.46
C SER A 54 15.02 9.03 28.84
N LEU A 55 13.71 8.78 28.94
CA LEU A 55 12.94 8.89 30.17
C LEU A 55 12.52 7.51 30.64
N SER A 56 12.54 7.29 31.95
CA SER A 56 12.03 6.06 32.58
C SER A 56 10.55 6.22 32.88
N GLN A 57 9.70 5.40 32.24
CA GLN A 57 8.27 5.36 32.53
C GLN A 57 8.00 5.03 34.00
N TYR A 58 8.83 4.14 34.57
CA TYR A 58 8.79 3.79 35.99
C TYR A 58 8.90 5.03 36.87
N VAL A 59 9.97 5.81 36.71
CA VAL A 59 10.23 6.99 37.55
C VAL A 59 9.06 7.98 37.53
N TYR A 60 8.43 8.14 36.36
CA TYR A 60 7.30 9.06 36.22
C TYR A 60 6.00 8.54 36.85
N ASN A 61 5.69 7.25 36.65
CA ASN A 61 4.50 6.61 37.21
C ASN A 61 4.58 6.42 38.74
N ILE A 62 5.77 6.52 39.32
CA ILE A 62 6.00 6.47 40.78
C ILE A 62 6.39 7.82 41.39
N ASP A 63 6.33 8.92 40.63
CA ASP A 63 6.64 10.25 41.16
C ASP A 63 5.57 10.66 42.18
N SER A 64 5.94 10.78 43.45
CA SER A 64 5.01 11.12 44.53
C SER A 64 4.49 12.56 44.45
N SER A 65 5.13 13.44 43.67
CA SER A 65 4.61 14.80 43.41
C SER A 65 3.41 14.80 42.47
N VAL A 66 3.29 13.75 41.64
CA VAL A 66 2.18 13.55 40.70
C VAL A 66 1.17 12.55 41.26
N PHE A 67 1.66 11.42 41.78
CA PHE A 67 0.85 10.32 42.30
C PHE A 67 1.11 10.15 43.80
N PRO A 68 0.34 10.79 44.69
CA PRO A 68 0.45 10.60 46.13
C PRO A 68 0.33 9.12 46.52
N ASP A 69 1.17 8.65 47.45
CA ASP A 69 1.31 7.23 47.80
C ASP A 69 1.46 6.31 46.57
N PRO A 70 2.49 6.53 45.72
CA PRO A 70 2.58 5.93 44.39
C PRO A 70 2.76 4.41 44.42
N GLN A 71 3.19 3.82 45.53
CA GLN A 71 3.35 2.38 45.66
C GLN A 71 2.06 1.66 46.08
N SER A 72 1.05 2.40 46.54
CA SER A 72 -0.24 1.83 46.90
C SER A 72 -1.15 1.73 45.69
N PHE A 73 -1.82 0.58 45.52
CA PHE A 73 -2.89 0.42 44.54
C PHE A 73 -4.14 1.14 45.05
N LYS A 74 -4.39 2.36 44.55
CA LYS A 74 -5.52 3.21 44.93
C LYS A 74 -6.34 3.63 43.70
N PRO A 75 -7.27 2.79 43.20
CA PRO A 75 -8.17 3.17 42.10
C PRO A 75 -8.89 4.50 42.34
N GLU A 76 -9.23 4.82 43.58
CA GLU A 76 -10.01 5.99 43.98
C GLU A 76 -9.38 7.32 43.50
N ARG A 77 -8.06 7.37 43.29
CA ARG A 77 -7.37 8.56 42.76
C ARG A 77 -7.90 8.98 41.39
N TRP A 78 -8.46 8.05 40.62
CA TRP A 78 -8.96 8.28 39.25
C TRP A 78 -10.44 8.70 39.21
N LEU A 79 -11.06 8.94 40.37
CA LEU A 79 -12.49 9.28 40.49
C LEU A 79 -12.74 10.74 40.88
N GLY A 80 -11.72 11.47 41.33
CA GLY A 80 -11.83 12.86 41.77
C GLY A 80 -11.51 13.90 40.70
N ASP A 81 -11.53 15.17 41.11
CA ASP A 81 -11.34 16.33 40.23
C ASP A 81 -9.94 16.38 39.58
N ASP A 82 -8.95 15.77 40.22
CA ASP A 82 -7.58 15.66 39.69
C ASP A 82 -7.44 14.67 38.53
N PHE A 83 -8.53 14.01 38.10
CA PHE A 83 -8.51 12.98 37.06
C PHE A 83 -7.77 13.44 35.80
N GLU A 84 -8.07 14.63 35.26
CA GLU A 84 -7.42 15.11 34.04
C GLU A 84 -5.92 15.35 34.23
N TYR A 85 -5.52 15.84 35.41
CA TYR A 85 -4.12 16.06 35.75
C TYR A 85 -3.39 14.72 35.86
N LEU A 86 -3.91 13.77 36.65
CA LEU A 86 -3.33 12.44 36.83
C LEU A 86 -3.27 11.68 35.51
N ASP A 87 -4.35 11.75 34.72
CA ASP A 87 -4.42 11.11 33.41
C ASP A 87 -3.38 11.71 32.47
N ARG A 88 -3.16 13.03 32.52
CA ARG A 88 -2.10 13.70 31.76
C ARG A 88 -0.72 13.09 32.04
N HIS A 89 -0.48 12.63 33.26
CA HIS A 89 0.81 12.14 33.72
C HIS A 89 0.93 10.60 33.71
N LEU A 90 -0.11 9.86 33.36
CA LEU A 90 0.00 8.41 33.17
C LEU A 90 0.73 8.11 31.86
N VAL A 91 1.97 7.59 31.93
CA VAL A 91 2.84 7.38 30.75
C VAL A 91 3.21 5.91 30.52
N THR A 92 2.45 4.97 31.09
CA THR A 92 2.66 3.51 30.97
C THR A 92 2.85 3.04 29.52
N PHE A 93 2.20 3.71 28.56
CA PHE A 93 2.28 3.37 27.14
C PHE A 93 2.90 4.46 26.28
N SER A 94 3.68 5.38 26.86
CA SER A 94 4.05 6.66 26.22
C SER A 94 2.83 7.59 26.04
N LYS A 95 3.09 8.87 25.77
CA LYS A 95 2.08 9.88 25.41
C LYS A 95 2.46 10.65 24.15
N GLY A 96 1.45 11.24 23.51
CA GLY A 96 1.58 11.95 22.24
C GLY A 96 1.68 10.99 21.06
N SER A 97 2.29 11.44 19.97
CA SER A 97 2.43 10.70 18.69
C SER A 97 3.15 9.34 18.76
N ARG A 98 3.59 8.89 19.94
CA ARG A 98 4.28 7.61 20.18
C ARG A 98 3.61 6.74 21.26
N GLY A 99 2.37 7.04 21.64
CA GLY A 99 1.56 6.23 22.57
C GLY A 99 1.29 4.82 22.03
N CYS A 100 1.93 3.79 22.58
CA CYS A 100 1.75 2.39 22.24
C CYS A 100 0.76 1.70 23.19
N ILE A 101 -0.55 1.75 22.90
CA ILE A 101 -1.47 0.59 23.10
C ILE A 101 -2.86 0.74 22.45
N GLY A 102 -3.20 1.88 21.83
CA GLY A 102 -4.53 2.09 21.24
C GLY A 102 -4.55 2.71 19.84
N ILE A 103 -3.45 2.62 19.07
CA ILE A 103 -3.39 3.22 17.73
C ILE A 103 -4.33 2.44 16.81
N ARG A 104 -5.37 3.12 16.30
CA ARG A 104 -6.23 2.63 15.23
C ARG A 104 -5.81 3.23 13.89
N VAL A 105 -5.45 2.36 12.95
CA VAL A 105 -5.07 2.75 11.59
C VAL A 105 -6.26 2.60 10.64
N ILE A 106 -6.70 3.70 10.03
CA ILE A 106 -7.71 3.65 8.96
C ILE A 106 -7.02 3.53 7.61
N ILE A 107 -7.17 2.39 6.94
CA ILE A 107 -6.61 2.12 5.62
C ILE A 107 -7.69 2.39 4.58
N VAL A 108 -7.46 3.33 3.67
CA VAL A 108 -8.37 3.58 2.55
C VAL A 108 -7.86 2.84 1.32
N GLY A 109 -8.65 1.88 0.83
CA GLY A 109 -8.35 1.03 -0.33
C GLY A 109 -7.95 -0.39 0.06
N GLY A 110 -8.79 -1.37 -0.31
CA GLY A 110 -8.52 -2.81 -0.24
C GLY A 110 -7.70 -3.29 -1.45
N SER A 111 -6.62 -2.57 -1.77
CA SER A 111 -5.67 -2.96 -2.81
C SER A 111 -4.68 -4.01 -2.29
N VAL A 112 -3.79 -4.50 -3.17
CA VAL A 112 -2.68 -5.38 -2.75
C VAL A 112 -1.90 -4.76 -1.60
N ALA A 113 -1.60 -3.47 -1.70
CA ALA A 113 -0.82 -2.76 -0.68
C ALA A 113 -1.63 -2.56 0.62
N GLY A 114 -2.93 -2.22 0.51
CA GLY A 114 -3.80 -2.04 1.68
C GLY A 114 -4.06 -3.33 2.45
N LEU A 115 -4.39 -4.43 1.76
CA LEU A 115 -4.59 -5.74 2.40
C LEU A 115 -3.29 -6.33 2.94
N THR A 116 -2.15 -6.09 2.28
CA THR A 116 -0.83 -6.45 2.81
C THR A 116 -0.56 -5.73 4.13
N LEU A 117 -0.84 -4.41 4.19
CA LEU A 117 -0.69 -3.65 5.42
C LEU A 117 -1.63 -4.16 6.53
N ALA A 118 -2.90 -4.44 6.20
CA ALA A 118 -3.86 -5.00 7.17
C ALA A 118 -3.34 -6.32 7.79
N ASN A 119 -2.81 -7.24 6.97
CA ASN A 119 -2.18 -8.47 7.46
C ASN A 119 -0.98 -8.19 8.38
N ALA A 120 -0.12 -7.24 8.00
CA ALA A 120 1.04 -6.88 8.80
C ALA A 120 0.65 -6.26 10.16
N LEU A 121 -0.38 -5.40 10.20
CA LEU A 121 -0.91 -4.79 11.42
C LEU A 121 -1.58 -5.83 12.33
N SER A 122 -2.40 -6.71 11.75
CA SER A 122 -3.06 -7.80 12.48
C SER A 122 -2.04 -8.69 13.21
N ARG A 123 -0.96 -9.09 12.52
CA ARG A 123 0.14 -9.89 13.10
C ARG A 123 0.91 -9.19 14.22
N LYS A 124 0.78 -7.87 14.33
CA LYS A 124 1.38 -7.05 15.39
C LYS A 124 0.38 -6.60 16.45
N ASN A 125 -0.86 -7.12 16.41
CA ASN A 125 -1.95 -6.72 17.30
C ASN A 125 -2.18 -5.19 17.30
N ILE A 126 -2.03 -4.55 16.14
CA ILE A 126 -2.36 -3.13 15.94
C ILE A 126 -3.76 -3.06 15.35
N ASP A 127 -4.63 -2.25 15.95
CA ASP A 127 -6.00 -2.11 15.47
C ASP A 127 -6.06 -1.37 14.12
N PHE A 128 -6.92 -1.83 13.23
CA PHE A 128 -7.05 -1.27 11.90
C PHE A 128 -8.49 -1.34 11.40
N LEU A 129 -8.79 -0.55 10.38
CA LEU A 129 -10.03 -0.63 9.62
C LEU A 129 -9.73 -0.36 8.15
N VAL A 130 -10.09 -1.29 7.27
CA VAL A 130 -9.97 -1.10 5.81
C VAL A 130 -11.29 -0.59 5.26
N LEU A 131 -11.24 0.52 4.55
CA LEU A 131 -12.37 1.11 3.82
C LEU A 131 -12.15 0.89 2.32
N GLU A 132 -12.85 -0.08 1.75
CA GLU A 132 -12.80 -0.39 0.32
C GLU A 132 -14.04 0.20 -0.36
N THR A 133 -13.81 0.92 -1.46
CA THR A 133 -14.86 1.59 -2.22
C THR A 133 -15.80 0.62 -2.93
N ARG A 134 -15.27 -0.53 -3.36
CA ARG A 134 -16.01 -1.58 -4.06
C ARG A 134 -16.86 -2.41 -3.10
N ASP A 135 -17.91 -3.00 -3.63
CA ASP A 135 -18.81 -3.95 -2.96
C ASP A 135 -18.23 -5.36 -2.82
N MET A 136 -17.08 -5.62 -3.44
CA MET A 136 -16.35 -6.87 -3.37
C MET A 136 -14.84 -6.62 -3.23
N VAL A 137 -14.16 -7.48 -2.45
CA VAL A 137 -12.70 -7.40 -2.26
C VAL A 137 -11.96 -7.77 -3.55
N THR A 138 -12.41 -8.85 -4.17
CA THR A 138 -11.81 -9.41 -5.38
C THR A 138 -12.57 -8.94 -6.61
N THR A 139 -11.86 -8.31 -7.54
CA THR A 139 -12.42 -7.98 -8.85
C THR A 139 -11.75 -8.81 -9.92
N HIS A 140 -12.54 -9.32 -10.87
CA HIS A 140 -12.03 -9.86 -12.14
C HIS A 140 -11.34 -8.80 -13.02
N ILE A 141 -11.43 -7.51 -12.63
CA ILE A 141 -10.90 -6.37 -13.36
C ILE A 141 -9.45 -6.10 -12.92
N GLY A 142 -8.53 -6.13 -13.89
CA GLY A 142 -7.13 -5.74 -13.74
C GLY A 142 -6.15 -6.71 -14.41
N ALA A 143 -4.95 -6.22 -14.73
CA ALA A 143 -3.87 -7.05 -15.25
C ALA A 143 -3.41 -8.08 -14.22
N ALA A 144 -2.82 -9.18 -14.69
CA ALA A 144 -2.04 -10.05 -13.83
C ALA A 144 -0.86 -9.28 -13.19
N VAL A 145 -0.43 -9.75 -12.02
CA VAL A 145 0.63 -9.13 -11.23
C VAL A 145 1.87 -10.03 -11.33
N CYS A 146 3.00 -9.41 -11.65
CA CYS A 146 4.30 -10.07 -11.60
C CYS A 146 4.82 -10.00 -10.15
N LEU A 147 4.91 -11.16 -9.51
CA LEU A 147 5.58 -11.32 -8.23
C LEU A 147 7.05 -11.65 -8.48
N VAL A 148 7.91 -10.88 -7.83
CA VAL A 148 9.37 -11.01 -7.84
C VAL A 148 9.86 -11.25 -6.42
N SER A 149 11.11 -11.70 -6.27
CA SER A 149 11.61 -12.28 -5.03
C SER A 149 11.47 -11.38 -3.78
N ASN A 150 11.51 -10.06 -3.92
CA ASN A 150 11.30 -9.13 -2.80
C ASN A 150 9.84 -9.13 -2.32
N GLY A 151 8.86 -9.15 -3.23
CA GLY A 151 7.44 -9.19 -2.88
C GLY A 151 7.07 -10.55 -2.27
N THR A 152 7.47 -11.64 -2.91
CA THR A 152 7.16 -13.01 -2.45
C THR A 152 7.73 -13.28 -1.05
N ARG A 153 8.94 -12.79 -0.74
CA ARG A 153 9.53 -12.91 0.60
C ARG A 153 8.71 -12.24 1.71
N ILE A 154 8.01 -11.15 1.41
CA ILE A 154 7.14 -10.48 2.37
C ILE A 154 5.86 -11.30 2.58
N LEU A 155 5.30 -11.86 1.51
CA LEU A 155 4.13 -12.75 1.58
C LEU A 155 4.44 -14.05 2.33
N ASP A 156 5.63 -14.61 2.17
CA ASP A 156 6.12 -15.79 2.89
C ASP A 156 6.22 -15.55 4.41
N GLN A 157 6.75 -14.40 4.83
CA GLN A 157 6.71 -14.01 6.26
C GLN A 157 5.28 -13.89 6.82
N MET A 158 4.30 -13.74 5.93
CA MET A 158 2.88 -13.74 6.27
C MET A 158 2.19 -15.09 6.07
N GLY A 159 2.95 -16.16 5.82
CA GLY A 159 2.45 -17.53 5.72
C GLY A 159 1.69 -17.84 4.44
N MET A 160 1.88 -17.06 3.38
CA MET A 160 1.11 -17.17 2.12
C MET A 160 1.90 -17.83 0.99
N LEU A 161 3.08 -18.40 1.27
CA LEU A 161 3.98 -18.86 0.21
C LEU A 161 3.39 -20.03 -0.59
N ASP A 162 2.72 -20.96 0.09
CA ASP A 162 2.19 -22.17 -0.55
C ASP A 162 1.07 -21.81 -1.52
N GLU A 163 0.09 -21.02 -1.11
CA GLU A 163 -1.02 -20.58 -1.98
C GLU A 163 -0.53 -19.69 -3.12
N ILE A 164 0.49 -18.85 -2.88
CA ILE A 164 1.12 -18.05 -3.94
C ILE A 164 1.84 -18.95 -4.95
N SER A 165 2.51 -20.00 -4.48
CA SER A 165 3.22 -20.95 -5.35
C SER A 165 2.24 -21.77 -6.19
N GLU A 166 1.10 -22.17 -5.63
CA GLU A 166 0.01 -22.84 -6.36
C GLU A 166 -0.64 -21.92 -7.40
N ALA A 167 -0.80 -20.63 -7.08
CA ALA A 167 -1.45 -19.64 -7.95
C ALA A 167 -0.49 -18.96 -8.95
N THR A 168 0.77 -19.39 -9.05
CA THR A 168 1.75 -18.79 -9.97
C THR A 168 2.42 -19.83 -10.87
N MET A 169 2.76 -19.40 -12.08
CA MET A 169 3.67 -20.13 -12.97
C MET A 169 5.09 -19.53 -12.86
N PRO A 170 6.10 -20.28 -12.37
CA PRO A 170 7.47 -19.81 -12.32
C PRO A 170 8.05 -19.56 -13.72
N LEU A 171 8.57 -18.35 -13.95
CA LEU A 171 9.34 -18.05 -15.14
C LEU A 171 10.73 -18.69 -15.07
N LYS A 172 11.15 -19.25 -16.20
CA LYS A 172 12.47 -19.85 -16.43
C LYS A 172 13.36 -18.92 -17.24
N ALA A 173 12.81 -18.29 -18.29
CA ALA A 173 13.59 -17.41 -19.15
C ALA A 173 12.80 -16.28 -19.80
N PHE A 174 13.53 -15.23 -20.18
CA PHE A 174 13.04 -14.15 -21.05
C PHE A 174 13.66 -14.26 -22.44
N TYR A 175 12.83 -14.28 -23.48
CA TYR A 175 13.27 -14.25 -24.87
C TYR A 175 12.94 -12.89 -25.48
N THR A 176 13.95 -12.24 -26.07
CA THR A 176 13.80 -10.94 -26.74
C THR A 176 13.92 -11.12 -28.23
N TRP A 177 12.93 -10.64 -28.97
CA TRP A 177 12.85 -10.73 -30.42
C TRP A 177 12.92 -9.34 -31.03
N ARG A 178 13.51 -9.25 -32.22
CA ARG A 178 13.38 -8.07 -33.08
C ARG A 178 12.07 -8.14 -33.86
N ALA A 179 11.60 -7.00 -34.36
CA ALA A 179 10.38 -6.91 -35.18
C ALA A 179 10.35 -7.86 -36.41
N ASN A 180 11.51 -8.25 -36.93
CA ASN A 180 11.63 -9.18 -38.07
C ASN A 180 11.70 -10.66 -37.65
N GLY A 181 11.33 -11.00 -36.41
CA GLY A 181 11.34 -12.37 -35.89
C GLY A 181 12.72 -12.89 -35.47
N LYS A 182 13.80 -12.15 -35.70
CA LYS A 182 15.15 -12.60 -35.29
C LYS A 182 15.31 -12.51 -33.77
N LEU A 183 15.74 -13.61 -33.15
CA LEU A 183 16.10 -13.65 -31.73
C LEU A 183 17.25 -12.68 -31.46
N LEU A 184 17.03 -11.76 -30.51
CA LEU A 184 18.05 -10.83 -30.02
C LEU A 184 18.81 -11.43 -28.84
N ARG A 185 18.09 -11.99 -27.86
CA ARG A 185 18.70 -12.50 -26.63
C ARG A 185 17.78 -13.48 -25.89
N LYS A 186 18.39 -14.52 -25.31
CA LYS A 186 17.80 -15.42 -24.31
C LYS A 186 18.43 -15.13 -22.94
N LEU A 187 17.61 -14.97 -21.91
CA LEU A 187 18.04 -14.63 -20.55
C LEU A 187 17.43 -15.60 -19.55
N HIS A 188 18.28 -16.33 -18.84
CA HIS A 188 17.92 -17.23 -17.72
C HIS A 188 17.92 -16.51 -16.36
N THR A 189 17.75 -15.20 -16.37
CA THR A 189 17.73 -14.39 -15.14
C THR A 189 16.65 -14.85 -14.14
N PRO A 190 15.44 -15.29 -14.54
CA PRO A 190 14.46 -15.85 -13.60
C PRO A 190 15.01 -17.03 -12.78
N GLU A 191 15.66 -18.01 -13.42
CA GLU A 191 16.28 -19.16 -12.74
C GLU A 191 17.40 -18.72 -11.78
N ILE A 192 18.23 -17.76 -12.19
CA ILE A 192 19.29 -17.20 -11.34
C ILE A 192 18.70 -16.52 -10.10
N LEU A 193 17.62 -15.76 -10.26
CA LEU A 193 16.96 -15.08 -9.14
C LEU A 193 16.33 -16.07 -8.17
N GLN A 194 15.67 -17.12 -8.67
CA GLN A 194 15.17 -18.21 -7.83
C GLN A 194 16.30 -18.88 -7.05
N THR A 195 17.38 -19.26 -7.73
CA THR A 195 18.55 -19.92 -7.11
C THR A 195 19.18 -19.05 -6.01
N ARG A 196 19.29 -17.74 -6.24
CA ARG A 196 19.96 -16.81 -5.31
C ARG A 196 19.08 -16.34 -4.16
N HIS A 197 17.78 -16.24 -4.37
CA HIS A 197 16.87 -15.62 -3.40
C HIS A 197 15.86 -16.58 -2.79
N GLY A 198 15.73 -17.79 -3.33
CA GLY A 198 14.75 -18.80 -2.89
C GLY A 198 13.36 -18.64 -3.52
N TYR A 199 13.08 -17.51 -4.18
CA TYR A 199 11.74 -17.17 -4.69
C TYR A 199 11.76 -16.90 -6.20
N PRO A 200 10.99 -17.65 -7.02
CA PRO A 200 10.93 -17.43 -8.46
C PRO A 200 10.22 -16.12 -8.82
N ILE A 201 10.38 -15.70 -10.08
CA ILE A 201 9.48 -14.72 -10.69
C ILE A 201 8.24 -15.47 -11.16
N GLY A 202 7.05 -15.04 -10.76
CA GLY A 202 5.79 -15.67 -11.16
C GLY A 202 4.70 -14.66 -11.46
N TRP A 203 3.78 -15.01 -12.35
CA TRP A 203 2.60 -14.20 -12.62
C TRP A 203 1.38 -14.81 -11.93
N ILE A 204 0.64 -13.95 -11.23
CA ILE A 204 -0.59 -14.31 -10.53
C ILE A 204 -1.73 -13.42 -11.04
N GLN A 205 -2.92 -13.98 -11.19
CA GLN A 205 -4.11 -13.15 -11.41
C GLN A 205 -4.30 -12.23 -10.20
N ARG A 206 -4.49 -10.93 -10.45
CA ARG A 206 -4.69 -9.95 -9.37
C ARG A 206 -5.81 -10.34 -8.41
N GLN A 207 -6.86 -10.96 -8.94
CA GLN A 207 -7.96 -11.49 -8.16
C GLN A 207 -7.51 -12.54 -7.13
N ASN A 208 -6.72 -13.53 -7.56
CA ASN A 208 -6.22 -14.59 -6.68
C ASN A 208 -5.31 -14.01 -5.60
N LEU A 209 -4.43 -13.06 -5.95
CA LEU A 209 -3.59 -12.38 -4.97
C LEU A 209 -4.41 -11.63 -3.91
N LEU A 210 -5.43 -10.87 -4.33
CA LEU A 210 -6.33 -10.18 -3.40
C LEU A 210 -7.10 -11.16 -2.52
N GLN A 211 -7.55 -12.29 -3.08
CA GLN A 211 -8.25 -13.33 -2.33
C GLN A 211 -7.37 -13.96 -1.26
N ILE A 212 -6.12 -14.32 -1.61
CA ILE A 212 -5.13 -14.87 -0.68
C ILE A 212 -4.87 -13.87 0.46
N LEU A 213 -4.59 -12.61 0.11
CA LEU A 213 -4.37 -11.55 1.10
C LEU A 213 -5.57 -11.37 2.04
N PHE A 214 -6.78 -11.39 1.50
CA PHE A 214 -8.00 -11.24 2.31
C PHE A 214 -8.27 -12.45 3.21
N ASN A 215 -8.04 -13.67 2.71
CA ASN A 215 -8.27 -14.90 3.46
C ASN A 215 -7.39 -14.96 4.72
N HIS A 216 -6.17 -14.45 4.63
CA HIS A 216 -5.20 -14.41 5.72
C HIS A 216 -5.44 -13.32 6.77
N ILE A 217 -6.39 -12.40 6.55
CA ILE A 217 -6.84 -11.48 7.59
C ILE A 217 -7.75 -12.24 8.57
N PRO A 218 -7.42 -12.33 9.88
CA PRO A 218 -8.28 -13.01 10.86
C PRO A 218 -9.61 -12.28 11.08
N GLU A 219 -9.54 -10.96 11.28
CA GLU A 219 -10.68 -10.07 11.58
C GLU A 219 -11.29 -9.50 10.29
N LYS A 220 -11.88 -10.36 9.46
CA LYS A 220 -12.40 -10.00 8.12
C LYS A 220 -13.46 -8.91 8.16
N GLU A 221 -14.22 -8.82 9.26
CA GLU A 221 -15.20 -7.77 9.55
C GLU A 221 -14.61 -6.36 9.62
N LYS A 222 -13.28 -6.23 9.80
CA LYS A 222 -12.57 -4.94 9.72
C LYS A 222 -12.31 -4.48 8.30
N VAL A 223 -12.69 -5.26 7.28
CA VAL A 223 -12.64 -4.86 5.87
C VAL A 223 -14.04 -4.47 5.41
N LEU A 224 -14.33 -3.17 5.46
CA LEU A 224 -15.63 -2.63 5.11
C LEU A 224 -15.70 -2.32 3.62
N LEU A 225 -16.65 -2.95 2.95
CA LEU A 225 -16.93 -2.79 1.52
C LEU A 225 -17.95 -1.67 1.29
N GLY A 226 -17.97 -1.11 0.07
CA GLY A 226 -18.84 0.00 -0.31
C GLY A 226 -18.53 1.32 0.40
N LYS A 227 -17.36 1.42 1.06
CA LYS A 227 -16.92 2.59 1.83
C LYS A 227 -16.00 3.47 0.99
N LYS A 228 -16.62 4.35 0.19
CA LYS A 228 -15.88 5.34 -0.59
C LYS A 228 -15.47 6.52 0.26
N PHE A 229 -14.16 6.70 0.48
CA PHE A 229 -13.59 7.86 1.15
C PHE A 229 -13.91 9.17 0.41
N VAL A 230 -14.21 10.22 1.19
CA VAL A 230 -14.50 11.57 0.67
C VAL A 230 -13.54 12.60 1.24
N LYS A 231 -13.38 12.64 2.57
CA LYS A 231 -12.50 13.59 3.26
C LYS A 231 -12.05 13.04 4.61
N ALA A 232 -10.96 13.59 5.13
CA ALA A 232 -10.51 13.36 6.49
C ALA A 232 -10.32 14.67 7.24
N GLU A 233 -10.71 14.68 8.51
CA GLU A 233 -10.53 15.80 9.43
C GLU A 233 -9.42 15.44 10.43
N SER A 234 -8.30 16.17 10.38
CA SER A 234 -7.21 16.02 11.35
C SER A 234 -7.60 16.73 12.64
N LEU A 235 -7.59 16.00 13.76
CA LEU A 235 -7.87 16.52 15.10
C LEU A 235 -6.61 16.36 15.98
N PRO A 236 -6.49 17.14 17.07
CA PRO A 236 -5.37 17.00 18.01
C PRO A 236 -5.17 15.58 18.52
N GLU A 237 -6.27 14.83 18.72
CA GLU A 237 -6.27 13.47 19.29
C GLU A 237 -6.57 12.35 18.28
N GLY A 238 -6.68 12.65 16.97
CA GLY A 238 -6.97 11.61 15.98
C GLY A 238 -7.33 12.14 14.60
N VAL A 239 -7.93 11.28 13.80
CA VAL A 239 -8.50 11.61 12.48
C VAL A 239 -9.92 11.07 12.40
N ILE A 240 -10.83 11.84 11.81
CA ILE A 240 -12.17 11.39 11.43
C ILE A 240 -12.22 11.24 9.91
N VAL A 241 -12.58 10.04 9.46
CA VAL A 241 -12.63 9.67 8.04
C VAL A 241 -14.08 9.57 7.61
N HIS A 242 -14.46 10.34 6.59
CA HIS A 242 -15.84 10.41 6.10
C HIS A 242 -16.00 9.67 4.78
N CYS A 243 -17.08 8.90 4.66
CA CYS A 243 -17.45 8.16 3.46
C CYS A 243 -18.65 8.78 2.74
N SER A 244 -18.83 8.45 1.46
CA SER A 244 -19.90 9.01 0.62
C SER A 244 -21.31 8.57 1.01
N ASP A 245 -21.42 7.48 1.79
CA ASP A 245 -22.69 6.98 2.34
C ASP A 245 -23.09 7.67 3.65
N GLY A 246 -22.34 8.69 4.08
CA GLY A 246 -22.54 9.41 5.33
C GLY A 246 -21.90 8.75 6.56
N SER A 247 -21.36 7.53 6.43
CA SER A 247 -20.66 6.87 7.53
C SER A 247 -19.32 7.56 7.83
N SER A 248 -18.93 7.56 9.10
CA SER A 248 -17.70 8.19 9.58
C SER A 248 -16.97 7.27 10.57
N TYR A 249 -15.64 7.25 10.50
CA TYR A 249 -14.81 6.38 11.32
C TYR A 249 -13.68 7.18 11.97
N LYS A 250 -13.48 6.97 13.27
CA LYS A 250 -12.40 7.59 14.03
C LYS A 250 -11.18 6.65 14.06
N GLY A 251 -9.99 7.21 13.88
CA GLY A 251 -8.72 6.54 14.12
C GLY A 251 -7.63 7.53 14.53
N ASP A 252 -6.40 7.08 14.58
CA ASP A 252 -5.23 7.90 14.92
C ASP A 252 -4.46 8.36 13.69
N ILE A 253 -4.41 7.49 12.68
CA ILE A 253 -3.69 7.67 11.42
C ILE A 253 -4.58 7.18 10.29
N ILE A 254 -4.57 7.90 9.17
CA ILE A 254 -5.17 7.49 7.89
C ILE A 254 -4.07 7.13 6.90
N ILE A 255 -4.21 6.00 6.23
CA ILE A 255 -3.27 5.49 5.23
C ILE A 255 -3.97 5.32 3.88
N GLY A 256 -3.50 6.04 2.86
CA GLY A 256 -3.95 5.91 1.47
C GLY A 256 -3.27 4.74 0.77
N ALA A 257 -4.05 3.70 0.48
CA ALA A 257 -3.69 2.56 -0.37
C ALA A 257 -4.66 2.42 -1.55
N ASP A 258 -5.24 3.54 -1.98
CA ASP A 258 -6.33 3.70 -2.94
C ASP A 258 -5.85 4.00 -4.38
N GLY A 259 -4.58 3.74 -4.66
CA GLY A 259 -4.02 3.70 -6.01
C GLY A 259 -3.55 5.05 -6.57
N ALA A 260 -3.21 5.06 -7.88
CA ALA A 260 -2.56 6.20 -8.55
C ALA A 260 -3.32 7.53 -8.39
N HIS A 261 -4.64 7.49 -8.37
CA HIS A 261 -5.51 8.66 -8.17
C HIS A 261 -5.99 8.82 -6.72
N SER A 262 -5.15 8.45 -5.75
CA SER A 262 -5.46 8.49 -4.31
C SER A 262 -6.18 9.76 -3.89
N SER A 263 -7.35 9.56 -3.28
CA SER A 263 -8.16 10.60 -2.67
C SER A 263 -7.60 10.96 -1.28
N VAL A 264 -6.98 10.01 -0.57
CA VAL A 264 -6.26 10.32 0.68
C VAL A 264 -5.08 11.25 0.42
N ARG A 265 -4.30 11.02 -0.64
CA ARG A 265 -3.20 11.92 -1.02
C ARG A 265 -3.70 13.32 -1.36
N GLN A 266 -4.83 13.43 -2.07
CA GLN A 266 -5.44 14.73 -2.36
C GLN A 266 -5.91 15.45 -1.08
N SER A 267 -6.53 14.72 -0.15
CA SER A 267 -6.92 15.26 1.17
C SER A 267 -5.71 15.69 1.99
N MET A 268 -4.61 14.93 1.94
CA MET A 268 -3.34 15.24 2.59
C MET A 268 -2.75 16.54 2.03
N TRP A 269 -2.65 16.65 0.70
CA TRP A 269 -2.18 17.87 0.04
C TRP A 269 -3.05 19.06 0.39
N GLN A 270 -4.38 18.91 0.41
CA GLN A 270 -5.26 20.00 0.82
C GLN A 270 -5.00 20.46 2.27
N HIS A 271 -4.76 19.53 3.18
CA HIS A 271 -4.39 19.86 4.55
C HIS A 271 -3.05 20.60 4.63
N MET A 272 -2.06 20.19 3.84
CA MET A 272 -0.77 20.89 3.73
C MET A 272 -0.93 22.32 3.19
N ARG A 273 -1.79 22.54 2.19
CA ARG A 273 -2.12 23.88 1.67
C ARG A 273 -2.71 24.79 2.73
N ASN A 274 -3.68 24.27 3.46
CA ASN A 274 -4.34 25.01 4.54
C ASN A 274 -3.37 25.41 5.67
N ASN A 275 -2.22 24.74 5.78
CA ASN A 275 -1.14 25.05 6.71
C ASN A 275 0.04 25.81 6.07
N GLY A 276 -0.18 26.43 4.90
CA GLY A 276 0.79 27.32 4.27
C GLY A 276 1.93 26.64 3.48
N LEU A 277 1.81 25.33 3.20
CA LEU A 277 2.87 24.55 2.54
C LEU A 277 2.67 24.39 1.02
N GLU A 278 1.89 25.27 0.37
CA GLU A 278 1.59 25.20 -1.07
C GLU A 278 2.85 25.08 -1.94
N GLN A 279 3.88 25.88 -1.64
CA GLN A 279 5.10 25.90 -2.45
C GLN A 279 5.87 24.58 -2.38
N ILE A 280 5.77 23.87 -1.25
CA ILE A 280 6.46 22.61 -1.01
C ILE A 280 5.80 21.47 -1.82
N ILE A 281 4.47 21.46 -1.89
CA ILE A 281 3.72 20.40 -2.59
C ILE A 281 3.51 20.66 -4.09
N LYS A 282 3.91 21.82 -4.60
CA LYS A 282 3.70 22.22 -6.00
C LYS A 282 4.29 21.20 -6.97
N LYS A 283 5.47 20.66 -6.66
CA LYS A 283 6.09 19.60 -7.46
C LYS A 283 5.20 18.36 -7.51
N ASP A 284 4.84 17.83 -6.34
CA ASP A 284 4.01 16.64 -6.21
C ASP A 284 2.68 16.75 -6.97
N THR A 285 2.02 17.91 -6.89
CA THR A 285 0.70 18.10 -7.54
C THR A 285 0.77 18.16 -9.08
N THR A 286 1.96 18.26 -9.67
CA THR A 286 2.18 18.36 -11.13
C THR A 286 3.02 17.23 -11.72
N GLU A 287 3.43 16.25 -10.89
CA GLU A 287 4.38 15.19 -11.25
C GLU A 287 3.79 14.13 -12.19
N MET A 288 2.47 13.90 -12.16
CA MET A 288 1.83 12.82 -12.92
C MET A 288 1.88 13.05 -14.43
N THR A 289 2.50 12.13 -15.15
CA THR A 289 2.64 12.18 -16.61
C THR A 289 2.36 10.82 -17.27
N ALA A 290 2.10 10.81 -18.57
CA ALA A 290 2.03 9.59 -19.37
C ALA A 290 2.65 9.85 -20.75
N GLN A 291 3.54 8.95 -21.18
CA GLN A 291 4.19 9.04 -22.50
C GLN A 291 3.96 7.78 -23.35
N TYR A 292 3.45 6.72 -22.73
CA TYR A 292 3.14 5.46 -23.36
C TYR A 292 1.70 5.11 -23.03
N SER A 293 1.10 4.24 -23.84
CA SER A 293 -0.17 3.59 -23.52
C SER A 293 0.00 2.08 -23.69
N CYS A 294 -0.85 1.32 -23.02
CA CYS A 294 -0.80 -0.13 -23.07
C CYS A 294 -2.20 -0.68 -23.28
N VAL A 295 -2.34 -1.51 -24.32
CA VAL A 295 -3.41 -2.49 -24.38
C VAL A 295 -2.89 -3.77 -23.73
N TYR A 296 -3.63 -4.32 -22.80
CA TYR A 296 -3.27 -5.58 -22.16
C TYR A 296 -4.50 -6.46 -22.00
N GLY A 297 -4.28 -7.77 -22.03
CA GLY A 297 -5.35 -8.74 -21.93
C GLY A 297 -4.95 -10.08 -21.36
N VAL A 298 -5.99 -10.85 -21.06
CA VAL A 298 -5.93 -12.26 -20.68
C VAL A 298 -6.59 -13.05 -21.80
N SER A 299 -5.90 -14.09 -22.29
CA SER A 299 -6.42 -14.99 -23.31
C SER A 299 -6.27 -16.44 -22.86
N GLU A 300 -7.06 -17.34 -23.44
CA GLU A 300 -6.76 -18.77 -23.37
C GLU A 300 -5.44 -19.07 -24.11
N ASN A 301 -4.76 -20.16 -23.72
CA ASN A 301 -3.50 -20.55 -24.33
C ASN A 301 -3.65 -20.86 -25.83
N VAL A 302 -2.57 -20.57 -26.57
CA VAL A 302 -2.44 -20.83 -28.00
C VAL A 302 -1.26 -21.77 -28.22
N ALA A 303 -1.34 -22.60 -29.27
CA ALA A 303 -0.26 -23.53 -29.58
C ALA A 303 1.06 -22.78 -29.84
N GLY A 304 2.16 -23.31 -29.28
CA GLY A 304 3.51 -22.80 -29.50
C GLY A 304 4.04 -21.83 -28.43
N VAL A 305 3.25 -21.47 -27.41
CA VAL A 305 3.76 -20.75 -26.24
C VAL A 305 4.26 -21.76 -25.20
N GLU A 306 5.54 -21.69 -24.86
CA GLU A 306 6.18 -22.55 -23.86
C GLU A 306 5.94 -22.04 -22.43
N ASP A 307 5.58 -22.94 -21.52
CA ASP A 307 5.39 -22.60 -20.11
C ASP A 307 6.69 -22.15 -19.44
N GLY A 308 6.59 -21.05 -18.69
CA GLY A 308 7.70 -20.43 -18.00
C GLY A 308 8.60 -19.59 -18.91
N ILE A 309 8.23 -19.38 -20.18
CA ILE A 309 8.94 -18.50 -21.09
C ILE A 309 8.14 -17.22 -21.32
N ALA A 310 8.76 -16.09 -21.02
CA ALA A 310 8.21 -14.78 -21.34
C ALA A 310 8.86 -14.24 -22.63
N HIS A 311 8.05 -14.04 -23.66
CA HIS A 311 8.47 -13.48 -24.93
C HIS A 311 8.25 -11.97 -24.92
N ARG A 312 9.22 -11.22 -25.44
CA ARG A 312 9.04 -9.79 -25.73
C ARG A 312 9.54 -9.43 -27.11
N MET A 313 8.79 -8.61 -27.84
CA MET A 313 9.22 -8.06 -29.12
C MET A 313 9.57 -6.59 -28.99
N LEU A 314 10.73 -6.22 -29.55
CA LEU A 314 11.17 -4.83 -29.64
C LEU A 314 10.97 -4.33 -31.07
N CYS A 315 10.04 -3.40 -31.21
CA CYS A 315 9.67 -2.81 -32.49
C CYS A 315 9.87 -1.29 -32.47
N LYS A 316 9.87 -0.67 -33.65
CA LYS A 316 9.97 0.79 -33.75
C LYS A 316 8.63 1.40 -33.33
N GLY A 317 8.62 2.12 -32.21
CA GLY A 317 7.43 2.84 -31.71
C GLY A 317 6.49 2.02 -30.82
N PHE A 318 6.71 0.71 -30.69
CA PHE A 318 5.93 -0.16 -29.82
C PHE A 318 6.74 -1.38 -29.36
N SER A 319 6.26 -2.05 -28.33
CA SER A 319 6.79 -3.33 -27.84
C SER A 319 5.65 -4.23 -27.41
N THR A 320 5.89 -5.53 -27.46
CA THR A 320 4.91 -6.51 -26.98
C THR A 320 5.54 -7.43 -25.95
N VAL A 321 4.73 -7.93 -25.02
CA VAL A 321 5.12 -8.97 -24.06
C VAL A 321 4.04 -10.04 -24.06
N LEU A 322 4.44 -11.31 -24.08
CA LEU A 322 3.58 -12.48 -24.02
C LEU A 322 4.12 -13.45 -22.96
N ILE A 323 3.28 -13.85 -22.03
CA ILE A 323 3.66 -14.65 -20.86
C ILE A 323 2.62 -15.76 -20.64
N SER A 324 3.09 -16.98 -20.40
CA SER A 324 2.29 -18.10 -19.89
C SER A 324 1.93 -17.91 -18.41
N GLY A 325 0.65 -18.00 -18.07
CA GLY A 325 0.14 -18.07 -16.70
C GLY A 325 -0.20 -19.49 -16.26
N THR A 326 -0.88 -19.61 -15.11
CA THR A 326 -1.50 -20.87 -14.66
C THR A 326 -2.79 -21.15 -15.43
N ASP A 327 -3.33 -22.36 -15.30
CA ASP A 327 -4.67 -22.73 -15.78
C ASP A 327 -4.89 -22.52 -17.30
N GLY A 328 -3.81 -22.63 -18.08
CA GLY A 328 -3.88 -22.43 -19.52
C GLY A 328 -4.19 -20.98 -19.93
N LEU A 329 -3.84 -20.00 -19.11
CA LEU A 329 -3.99 -18.59 -19.43
C LEU A 329 -2.72 -17.99 -20.04
N LEU A 330 -2.91 -16.99 -20.90
CA LEU A 330 -1.87 -16.13 -21.46
C LEU A 330 -2.11 -14.69 -21.05
N TYR A 331 -1.05 -14.02 -20.62
CA TYR A 331 -1.04 -12.58 -20.39
C TYR A 331 -0.26 -11.90 -21.51
N TRP A 332 -0.88 -10.91 -22.14
CA TRP A 332 -0.26 -10.18 -23.23
C TRP A 332 -0.40 -8.68 -23.05
N PHE A 333 0.63 -7.97 -23.49
CA PHE A 333 0.76 -6.53 -23.39
C PHE A 333 1.26 -5.99 -24.73
N LEU A 334 0.55 -5.01 -25.28
CA LEU A 334 0.95 -4.18 -26.41
C LEU A 334 1.16 -2.76 -25.89
N VAL A 335 2.42 -2.32 -25.87
CA VAL A 335 2.81 -1.01 -25.35
C VAL A 335 3.21 -0.14 -26.52
N THR A 336 2.60 1.03 -26.64
CA THR A 336 2.86 1.95 -27.75
C THR A 336 3.28 3.31 -27.22
N LYS A 337 4.14 4.00 -27.98
CA LYS A 337 4.49 5.38 -27.70
C LYS A 337 3.33 6.29 -28.10
N MET A 338 2.94 7.18 -27.21
CA MET A 338 1.92 8.20 -27.50
C MET A 338 2.52 9.28 -28.43
N ASP A 339 1.66 10.04 -29.10
CA ASP A 339 2.01 11.16 -29.96
C ASP A 339 2.82 12.25 -29.22
N ARG A 340 2.52 12.45 -27.93
CA ARG A 340 3.24 13.36 -27.05
C ARG A 340 3.24 12.88 -25.60
N LYS A 341 4.03 13.54 -24.76
CA LYS A 341 3.97 13.38 -23.31
C LYS A 341 2.81 14.19 -22.76
N TYR A 342 1.87 13.53 -22.10
CA TYR A 342 0.74 14.13 -21.41
C TYR A 342 1.07 14.38 -19.94
N LYS A 343 0.42 15.39 -19.36
CA LYS A 343 0.45 15.67 -17.92
C LYS A 343 -0.96 15.69 -17.37
N ALA A 344 -1.14 15.26 -16.12
CA ALA A 344 -2.43 15.40 -15.44
C ALA A 344 -2.87 16.89 -15.41
N PRO A 345 -4.17 17.20 -15.50
CA PRO A 345 -5.30 16.27 -15.64
C PRO A 345 -5.62 15.85 -17.08
N HIS A 346 -4.81 16.25 -18.07
CA HIS A 346 -5.09 16.07 -19.50
C HIS A 346 -4.66 14.72 -20.07
N ILE A 347 -4.41 13.72 -19.21
CA ILE A 347 -4.05 12.36 -19.64
C ILE A 347 -5.33 11.71 -20.24
N PRO A 348 -5.28 11.17 -21.46
CA PRO A 348 -6.46 10.66 -22.15
C PRO A 348 -6.99 9.38 -21.49
N ARG A 349 -8.29 9.14 -21.67
CA ARG A 349 -8.94 7.85 -21.40
C ARG A 349 -9.45 7.29 -22.72
N TYR A 350 -9.52 5.98 -22.80
CA TYR A 350 -9.85 5.29 -24.04
C TYR A 350 -11.19 4.57 -23.96
N THR A 351 -11.98 4.67 -25.02
CA THR A 351 -13.21 3.90 -25.19
C THR A 351 -12.91 2.50 -25.71
N LYS A 352 -13.93 1.64 -25.73
CA LYS A 352 -13.82 0.30 -26.32
C LYS A 352 -13.53 0.37 -27.82
N ASP A 353 -14.17 1.27 -28.55
CA ASP A 353 -13.95 1.44 -30.00
C ASP A 353 -12.51 1.91 -30.29
N GLU A 354 -11.97 2.81 -29.46
CA GLU A 354 -10.58 3.25 -29.56
C GLU A 354 -9.59 2.12 -29.25
N LEU A 355 -9.90 1.24 -28.30
CA LEU A 355 -9.12 0.03 -28.02
C LEU A 355 -9.11 -0.88 -29.25
N GLU A 356 -10.28 -1.20 -29.82
CA GLU A 356 -10.41 -2.11 -30.96
C GLU A 356 -9.69 -1.55 -32.20
N ALA A 357 -9.88 -0.27 -32.50
CA ALA A 357 -9.17 0.42 -33.57
C ALA A 357 -7.65 0.44 -33.32
N HIS A 358 -7.22 0.62 -32.07
CA HIS A 358 -5.81 0.60 -31.72
C HIS A 358 -5.17 -0.77 -31.97
N VAL A 359 -5.76 -1.83 -31.43
CA VAL A 359 -5.29 -3.22 -31.57
C VAL A 359 -5.33 -3.68 -33.03
N GLY A 360 -6.36 -3.28 -33.79
CA GLY A 360 -6.54 -3.63 -35.20
C GLY A 360 -5.30 -3.37 -36.06
N ARG A 361 -4.54 -2.32 -35.74
CA ARG A 361 -3.30 -1.94 -36.45
C ARG A 361 -2.15 -2.92 -36.25
N TYR A 362 -2.23 -3.79 -35.24
CA TYR A 362 -1.15 -4.68 -34.82
C TYR A 362 -1.55 -6.16 -34.89
N LEU A 363 -2.75 -6.52 -35.36
CA LEU A 363 -3.22 -7.91 -35.38
C LEU A 363 -2.26 -8.85 -36.12
N GLU A 364 -1.66 -8.39 -37.22
CA GLU A 364 -0.72 -9.18 -38.02
C GLU A 364 0.70 -9.23 -37.45
N GLN A 365 0.98 -8.46 -36.40
CA GLN A 365 2.29 -8.43 -35.75
C GLN A 365 2.49 -9.70 -34.93
N GLU A 366 3.66 -10.32 -35.06
CA GLU A 366 4.06 -11.42 -34.19
C GLU A 366 4.33 -10.92 -32.77
N MET A 367 3.93 -11.71 -31.76
CA MET A 367 4.27 -11.53 -30.34
C MET A 367 5.31 -12.55 -29.83
N ALA A 368 5.34 -13.73 -30.46
CA ALA A 368 6.35 -14.75 -30.33
C ALA A 368 6.58 -15.39 -31.71
N PRO A 369 7.66 -16.18 -31.93
CA PRO A 369 7.96 -16.74 -33.25
C PRO A 369 6.76 -17.50 -33.83
N ASN A 370 6.30 -17.08 -35.01
CA ASN A 370 5.13 -17.66 -35.70
C ASN A 370 3.79 -17.53 -34.94
N ILE A 371 3.71 -16.65 -33.94
CA ILE A 371 2.48 -16.43 -33.15
C ILE A 371 2.09 -14.95 -33.29
N ARG A 372 1.03 -14.69 -34.05
CA ARG A 372 0.49 -13.36 -34.29
C ARG A 372 -0.40 -12.89 -33.15
N LEU A 373 -0.45 -11.57 -32.93
CA LEU A 373 -1.38 -10.96 -31.99
C LEU A 373 -2.82 -11.35 -32.30
N LYS A 374 -3.22 -11.45 -33.57
CA LYS A 374 -4.56 -11.90 -33.96
C LYS A 374 -4.96 -13.22 -33.32
N THR A 375 -4.08 -14.22 -33.36
CA THR A 375 -4.33 -15.56 -32.81
C THR A 375 -4.57 -15.53 -31.30
N ILE A 376 -3.88 -14.63 -30.59
CA ILE A 376 -4.03 -14.42 -29.15
C ILE A 376 -5.29 -13.59 -28.87
N TYR A 377 -5.53 -12.56 -29.69
CA TYR A 377 -6.62 -11.61 -29.52
C TYR A 377 -7.99 -12.28 -29.70
N ASP A 378 -8.12 -13.17 -30.69
CA ASP A 378 -9.34 -13.95 -30.96
C ASP A 378 -9.78 -14.83 -29.77
N LYS A 379 -8.85 -15.16 -28.85
CA LYS A 379 -9.10 -15.93 -27.63
C LYS A 379 -9.13 -15.09 -26.35
N THR A 380 -9.21 -13.76 -26.47
CA THR A 380 -9.14 -12.86 -25.31
C THR A 380 -10.43 -12.91 -24.50
N THR A 381 -10.30 -13.18 -23.21
CA THR A 381 -11.41 -13.17 -22.25
C THR A 381 -11.57 -11.82 -21.57
N SER A 382 -10.49 -11.05 -21.44
CA SER A 382 -10.53 -9.67 -20.94
C SER A 382 -9.44 -8.81 -21.58
N CYS A 383 -9.77 -7.56 -21.90
CA CYS A 383 -8.86 -6.62 -22.55
C CYS A 383 -9.13 -5.19 -22.06
N HIS A 384 -8.07 -4.43 -21.84
CA HIS A 384 -8.15 -3.05 -21.37
C HIS A 384 -7.11 -2.18 -22.09
N TYR A 385 -7.46 -0.91 -22.31
CA TYR A 385 -6.58 0.08 -22.91
C TYR A 385 -6.40 1.26 -21.95
N THR A 386 -5.16 1.53 -21.56
CA THR A 386 -4.86 2.54 -20.54
C THR A 386 -3.61 3.35 -20.88
N PRO A 387 -3.57 4.65 -20.53
CA PRO A 387 -2.31 5.37 -20.47
C PRO A 387 -1.40 4.74 -19.40
N LEU A 388 -0.12 4.67 -19.70
CA LEU A 388 0.91 4.25 -18.76
C LEU A 388 1.36 5.48 -17.95
N GLU A 389 0.63 5.73 -16.86
CA GLU A 389 0.88 6.84 -15.94
C GLU A 389 2.14 6.63 -15.08
N GLU A 390 2.84 7.73 -14.80
CA GLU A 390 4.06 7.80 -14.00
C GLU A 390 4.05 9.00 -13.07
N ALA A 391 4.29 8.75 -11.78
CA ALA A 391 4.56 9.76 -10.77
C ALA A 391 5.40 9.19 -9.62
N MET A 392 6.32 9.99 -9.11
CA MET A 392 7.04 9.73 -7.86
C MET A 392 6.88 10.96 -6.96
N TYR A 393 6.00 10.88 -5.98
CA TYR A 393 5.77 12.00 -5.07
C TYR A 393 6.82 12.03 -3.94
N GLU A 394 7.20 13.23 -3.51
CA GLU A 394 8.18 13.46 -2.44
C GLU A 394 7.53 13.36 -1.05
N HIS A 395 6.28 13.82 -0.91
CA HIS A 395 5.60 13.87 0.38
C HIS A 395 4.69 12.65 0.57
N TRP A 396 5.21 11.68 1.32
CA TRP A 396 4.53 10.40 1.58
C TRP A 396 3.64 10.48 2.82
N THR A 397 3.95 11.42 3.72
CA THR A 397 3.29 11.59 5.01
C THR A 397 3.13 13.06 5.34
N TRP A 398 2.05 13.39 6.04
CA TRP A 398 1.84 14.70 6.65
C TRP A 398 0.98 14.53 7.90
N GLU A 399 1.51 14.88 9.07
CA GLU A 399 0.84 14.68 10.37
C GLU A 399 0.28 13.25 10.53
N ARG A 400 -1.05 13.11 10.47
CA ARG A 400 -1.79 11.85 10.64
C ARG A 400 -2.09 11.15 9.31
N PHE A 401 -1.62 11.68 8.20
CA PHE A 401 -1.77 11.11 6.86
C PHE A 401 -0.49 10.39 6.45
N ALA A 402 -0.65 9.21 5.86
CA ALA A 402 0.37 8.54 5.08
C ALA A 402 -0.24 7.97 3.80
N CYS A 403 0.57 7.73 2.78
CA CYS A 403 0.16 7.01 1.57
C CYS A 403 1.23 5.99 1.19
N LEU A 404 0.84 4.92 0.50
CA LEU A 404 1.75 3.84 0.12
C LEU A 404 1.35 3.18 -1.22
N GLY A 405 2.31 2.48 -1.84
CA GLY A 405 2.11 1.83 -3.13
C GLY A 405 1.87 2.81 -4.26
N ASP A 406 0.96 2.47 -5.18
CA ASP A 406 0.60 3.33 -6.33
C ASP A 406 0.05 4.70 -5.88
N ALA A 407 -0.43 4.85 -4.64
CA ALA A 407 -0.81 6.15 -4.10
C ALA A 407 0.38 7.10 -3.95
N ILE A 408 1.62 6.63 -4.04
CA ILE A 408 2.81 7.47 -3.89
C ILE A 408 3.80 7.33 -5.05
N HIS A 409 4.00 6.12 -5.53
CA HIS A 409 5.02 5.82 -6.53
C HIS A 409 4.39 5.00 -7.66
N LYS A 410 3.69 5.69 -8.56
CA LYS A 410 3.18 5.05 -9.77
C LYS A 410 4.31 4.93 -10.77
N ALA A 411 4.84 3.72 -10.96
CA ALA A 411 5.96 3.46 -11.85
C ALA A 411 5.59 2.49 -12.96
N LEU A 412 6.22 2.66 -14.12
CA LEU A 412 6.11 1.68 -15.21
C LEU A 412 7.02 0.50 -14.96
N VAL A 413 6.53 -0.67 -15.33
CA VAL A 413 7.30 -1.90 -15.29
C VAL A 413 8.36 -1.82 -16.40
N PRO A 414 9.67 -1.76 -16.09
CA PRO A 414 10.71 -1.58 -17.11
C PRO A 414 10.75 -2.68 -18.16
N MET A 415 10.19 -3.86 -17.85
CA MET A 415 10.04 -4.97 -18.79
C MET A 415 9.15 -4.62 -19.99
N LEU A 416 8.18 -3.73 -19.80
CA LEU A 416 7.25 -3.25 -20.82
C LEU A 416 7.87 -2.19 -21.74
N LEU A 417 8.92 -1.51 -21.25
CA LEU A 417 9.57 -0.37 -21.90
C LEU A 417 11.08 -0.57 -21.86
N SER A 418 11.63 -1.45 -22.70
CA SER A 418 13.06 -1.36 -22.96
C SER A 418 13.30 -0.01 -23.63
N LYS A 419 14.18 0.84 -23.08
CA LYS A 419 14.60 2.10 -23.72
C LYS A 419 14.81 1.83 -25.22
N MET A 420 13.90 2.34 -26.05
CA MET A 420 14.08 2.28 -27.50
C MET A 420 15.41 2.97 -27.76
N PRO A 421 16.35 2.35 -28.50
CA PRO A 421 17.62 2.99 -28.78
C PRO A 421 17.32 4.35 -29.41
N HIS A 422 17.71 5.42 -28.72
CA HIS A 422 17.87 6.71 -29.36
C HIS A 422 18.98 6.50 -30.38
N HIS A 423 18.62 6.65 -31.66
CA HIS A 423 19.56 6.60 -32.76
C HIS A 423 20.64 7.68 -32.62
#